data_AF-A0A7S4C4L8-F1
#
_entry.id   AF-A0A7S4C4L8-F1
#
_cell.length_a   1.000
_cell.length_b   1.000
_cell.length_c   1.000
_cell.angle_alpha   90.00
_cell.angle_beta   90.00
_cell.angle_gamma   90.00
#
_symmetry.space_group_name_H-M   'P 1'
#
loop_
_entity.id
_entity.type
_entity.pdbx_description
1 polymer ?
#
loop_
_entity_poly.entity_id
_entity_poly.type
_entity_poly.pdbx_seq_one_letter_code
_entity_poly.pdbx_strand_id
1 'polypeptide(L)'
;LGRDGAYVFAIDVSHRDETEIAGKKHNYQLYSGRKLLPSELSDVDVSIAGYALARMQWHSNARFCGKTGAATIAAEGGSKRILGEGSRIKLYPRTDPVVIMLVFSPDGERVLLGRSKSHPKNMYTALAGFVDQCESLEAAVRREVLEEVGVQVGAVQLLGSQPWPIGRAGSCELMIGAWA
;
A
#
# COMPACT_ATOMS: atom_id res chain seq x y z
N LEU A 1 11.14 -14.29 -2.98
CA LEU A 1 11.65 -13.24 -2.07
C LEU A 1 13.01 -13.69 -1.54
N GLY A 2 13.76 -12.84 -0.86
CA GLY A 2 15.06 -13.22 -0.31
C GLY A 2 15.39 -12.46 0.97
N ARG A 3 16.13 -13.12 1.86
CA ARG A 3 16.66 -12.56 3.10
C ARG A 3 18.01 -13.22 3.39
N ASP A 4 19.06 -12.42 3.58
CA ASP A 4 20.38 -12.92 4.00
C ASP A 4 20.91 -14.12 3.18
N GLY A 5 20.69 -14.07 1.85
CA GLY A 5 21.08 -15.14 0.92
C GLY A 5 20.14 -16.35 0.88
N ALA A 6 19.13 -16.42 1.75
CA ALA A 6 18.11 -17.46 1.74
C ALA A 6 16.90 -17.07 0.88
N TYR A 7 16.28 -18.07 0.24
CA TYR A 7 15.02 -17.90 -0.49
C TYR A 7 13.85 -17.83 0.49
N VAL A 8 13.00 -16.83 0.28
CA VAL A 8 11.76 -16.64 1.04
C VAL A 8 10.57 -16.76 0.10
N PHE A 9 9.52 -17.45 0.53
CA PHE A 9 8.31 -17.69 -0.25
C PHE A 9 7.08 -17.19 0.52
N ALA A 10 6.07 -16.72 -0.23
CA ALA A 10 4.77 -16.35 0.29
C ALA A 10 3.75 -17.41 -0.14
N ILE A 11 2.87 -17.83 0.78
CA ILE A 11 1.89 -18.89 0.55
C ILE A 11 0.52 -18.36 0.95
N ASP A 12 -0.49 -18.54 0.09
CA ASP A 12 -1.88 -18.26 0.46
C ASP A 12 -2.40 -19.36 1.37
N VAL A 13 -2.84 -18.98 2.56
CA VAL A 13 -3.54 -19.89 3.48
C VAL A 13 -4.94 -19.40 3.81
N SER A 14 -5.47 -18.41 3.08
CA SER A 14 -6.81 -17.84 3.32
C SER A 14 -7.98 -18.84 3.16
N HIS A 15 -7.73 -19.99 2.52
CA HIS A 15 -8.69 -21.08 2.38
C HIS A 15 -8.70 -22.06 3.58
N ARG A 16 -7.78 -21.89 4.54
CA ARG A 16 -7.67 -22.71 5.75
C ARG A 16 -8.45 -22.06 6.90
N ASP A 17 -8.90 -22.89 7.83
CA ASP A 17 -9.55 -22.41 9.05
C ASP A 17 -8.52 -21.75 9.99
N GLU A 18 -8.86 -20.59 10.56
CA GLU A 18 -7.96 -19.84 11.44
C GLU A 18 -7.62 -20.63 12.72
N THR A 19 -8.52 -21.48 13.21
CA THR A 19 -8.30 -22.35 14.37
C THR A 19 -7.35 -23.50 14.05
N GLU A 20 -7.33 -23.99 12.80
CA GLU A 20 -6.36 -24.98 12.32
C GLU A 20 -4.95 -24.39 12.24
N ILE A 21 -4.86 -23.11 11.90
CA ILE A 21 -3.63 -22.34 11.94
C ILE A 21 -3.24 -22.15 13.40
N ALA A 22 -4.03 -21.41 14.19
CA ALA A 22 -3.72 -21.04 15.58
C ALA A 22 -3.54 -22.22 16.57
N GLY A 23 -4.12 -23.39 16.30
CA GLY A 23 -4.28 -24.50 17.24
C GLY A 23 -3.04 -25.36 17.52
N LYS A 24 -1.84 -25.00 17.05
CA LYS A 24 -0.63 -25.83 17.22
C LYS A 24 0.56 -24.99 17.67
N LYS A 25 1.40 -25.56 18.54
CA LYS A 25 2.71 -24.99 18.95
C LYS A 25 3.55 -24.76 17.70
N HIS A 26 3.53 -23.55 17.18
CA HIS A 26 4.20 -23.21 15.95
C HIS A 26 5.15 -22.04 16.15
N ASN A 27 6.32 -22.13 15.50
CA ASN A 27 7.36 -21.10 15.48
C ASN A 27 6.98 -19.94 14.56
N TYR A 28 5.76 -19.41 14.68
CA TYR A 28 5.33 -18.22 13.96
C TYR A 28 4.51 -17.31 14.88
N GLN A 29 4.38 -16.05 14.47
CA GLN A 29 3.50 -15.07 15.11
C GLN A 29 2.54 -14.52 14.06
N LEU A 30 1.28 -14.30 14.45
CA LEU A 30 0.28 -13.71 13.58
C LEU A 30 0.31 -12.19 13.74
N TYR A 31 0.42 -11.50 12.60
CA TYR A 31 0.35 -10.05 12.53
C TYR A 31 -0.86 -9.63 11.71
N SER A 32 -1.58 -8.63 12.21
CA SER A 32 -2.49 -7.88 11.35
C SER A 32 -1.67 -7.10 10.32
N GLY A 33 -2.05 -7.14 9.04
CA GLY A 33 -1.38 -6.34 8.00
C GLY A 33 -1.29 -4.85 8.36
N ARG A 34 -2.33 -4.28 9.01
CA ARG A 34 -2.32 -2.88 9.51
C ARG A 34 -1.34 -2.61 10.63
N LYS A 35 -0.93 -3.65 11.33
CA LYS A 35 0.05 -3.58 12.41
C LYS A 35 1.44 -4.04 11.96
N LEU A 36 1.65 -4.27 10.66
CA LEU A 36 2.95 -4.68 10.14
C LEU A 36 4.00 -3.56 10.30
N LEU A 37 3.62 -2.31 10.03
CA LEU A 37 4.53 -1.16 10.12
C LEU A 37 4.87 -0.75 11.56
N PRO A 38 3.93 -0.71 12.52
CA PRO A 38 4.26 -0.48 13.94
C PRO A 38 4.64 -1.78 14.69
N SER A 39 5.22 -2.77 14.01
CA SER A 39 5.59 -4.04 14.66
C SER A 39 7.03 -4.04 15.19
N GLU A 40 7.33 -4.99 16.08
CA GLU A 40 8.70 -5.27 16.57
C GLU A 40 9.60 -5.94 15.50
N LEU A 41 9.15 -6.02 14.24
CA LEU A 41 9.90 -6.64 13.16
C LEU A 41 10.96 -5.70 12.60
N SER A 42 12.03 -6.28 12.04
CA SER A 42 13.04 -5.51 11.31
C SER A 42 12.46 -4.88 10.03
N ASP A 43 13.02 -3.77 9.55
CA ASP A 43 12.61 -3.13 8.30
C ASP A 43 12.64 -4.08 7.10
N VAL A 44 13.61 -5.01 7.08
CA VAL A 44 13.73 -6.06 6.06
C VAL A 44 12.53 -7.00 6.12
N ASP A 45 12.12 -7.43 7.31
CA ASP A 45 10.97 -8.30 7.51
C ASP A 45 9.67 -7.63 7.14
N VAL A 46 9.50 -6.37 7.56
CA VAL A 46 8.35 -5.55 7.19
C VAL A 46 8.28 -5.40 5.66
N SER A 47 9.41 -5.18 4.99
CA SER A 47 9.46 -5.07 3.53
C SER A 47 9.10 -6.38 2.83
N ILE A 48 9.64 -7.51 3.28
CA ILE A 48 9.36 -8.84 2.72
C ILE A 48 7.89 -9.21 2.92
N ALA A 49 7.38 -9.05 4.15
CA ALA A 49 6.00 -9.37 4.49
C ALA A 49 5.01 -8.43 3.78
N GLY A 50 5.33 -7.13 3.69
CA GLY A 50 4.53 -6.16 2.97
C GLY A 50 4.45 -6.47 1.48
N TYR A 51 5.59 -6.76 0.84
CA TYR A 51 5.62 -7.19 -0.56
C TYR A 51 4.81 -8.47 -0.77
N ALA A 52 4.96 -9.47 0.11
CA ALA A 52 4.19 -10.70 0.05
C ALA A 52 2.69 -10.42 0.12
N LEU A 53 2.25 -9.64 1.12
CA LEU A 53 0.85 -9.30 1.32
C LEU A 53 0.24 -8.58 0.11
N ALA A 54 0.90 -7.53 -0.36
CA ALA A 54 0.50 -6.78 -1.55
C ALA A 54 0.40 -7.68 -2.79
N ARG A 55 1.36 -8.61 -2.97
CA ARG A 55 1.39 -9.52 -4.11
C ARG A 55 0.24 -10.53 -4.06
N MET A 56 -0.02 -11.13 -2.90
CA MET A 56 -1.09 -12.10 -2.72
C MET A 56 -2.45 -11.45 -2.95
N GLN A 57 -2.62 -10.24 -2.42
CA GLN A 57 -3.85 -9.47 -2.61
C GLN A 57 -4.07 -9.06 -4.06
N TRP A 58 -3.01 -8.69 -4.79
CA TRP A 58 -3.13 -8.46 -6.23
C TRP A 58 -3.53 -9.73 -6.98
N HIS A 59 -2.96 -10.89 -6.64
CA HIS A 59 -3.31 -12.15 -7.29
C HIS A 59 -4.77 -12.55 -7.08
N SER A 60 -5.35 -12.28 -5.91
CA SER A 60 -6.78 -12.57 -5.64
C SER A 60 -7.71 -11.66 -6.45
N ASN A 61 -7.30 -10.42 -6.70
CA ASN A 61 -8.05 -9.43 -7.47
C ASN A 61 -7.88 -9.58 -9.00
N ALA A 62 -6.71 -10.01 -9.46
CA ALA A 62 -6.36 -10.10 -10.88
C ALA A 62 -6.66 -11.48 -11.51
N ARG A 63 -7.70 -12.18 -11.03
CA ARG A 63 -8.05 -13.53 -11.53
C ARG A 63 -8.51 -13.53 -12.99
N PHE A 64 -9.08 -12.43 -13.47
CA PHE A 64 -9.54 -12.25 -14.84
C PHE A 64 -8.87 -11.04 -15.51
N CYS A 65 -8.71 -11.12 -16.83
CA CYS A 65 -8.15 -10.05 -17.64
C CYS A 65 -9.17 -8.92 -17.83
N GLY A 66 -8.85 -7.70 -17.40
CA GLY A 66 -9.73 -6.54 -17.59
C GLY A 66 -10.00 -6.18 -19.06
N LYS A 67 -9.14 -6.61 -20.00
CA LYS A 67 -9.31 -6.35 -21.44
C LYS A 67 -10.24 -7.37 -22.13
N THR A 68 -10.20 -8.63 -21.71
CA THR A 68 -10.86 -9.74 -22.45
C THR A 68 -11.84 -10.55 -21.62
N GLY A 69 -11.88 -10.37 -20.29
CA GLY A 69 -12.66 -11.19 -19.37
C GLY A 69 -12.12 -12.61 -19.16
N ALA A 70 -11.09 -13.03 -19.89
CA ALA A 70 -10.53 -14.38 -19.79
C ALA A 70 -9.86 -14.61 -18.43
N ALA A 71 -9.91 -15.86 -17.93
CA ALA A 71 -9.17 -16.27 -16.75
C ALA A 71 -7.66 -16.10 -16.97
N THR A 72 -6.94 -15.91 -15.87
CA THR A 72 -5.49 -15.70 -15.89
C THR A 72 -4.80 -16.68 -14.96
N ILE A 73 -3.54 -16.97 -15.23
CA ILE A 73 -2.66 -17.81 -14.42
C ILE A 73 -1.42 -17.02 -13.98
N ALA A 74 -0.88 -17.34 -12.81
CA ALA A 74 0.39 -16.76 -12.35
C ALA A 74 1.55 -17.27 -13.21
N ALA A 75 2.54 -16.41 -13.45
CA ALA A 75 3.77 -16.75 -14.17
C ALA A 75 4.99 -16.12 -13.49
N GLU A 76 6.20 -16.59 -13.82
CA GLU A 76 7.48 -16.07 -13.32
C GLU A 76 7.52 -15.95 -11.78
N GLY A 77 7.20 -17.04 -11.09
CA GLY A 77 7.19 -17.06 -9.61
C GLY A 77 6.17 -16.10 -8.99
N GLY A 78 5.13 -15.73 -9.76
CA GLY A 78 4.08 -14.82 -9.32
C GLY A 78 4.39 -13.34 -9.59
N SER A 79 5.47 -12.98 -10.29
CA SER A 79 5.75 -11.57 -10.69
C SER A 79 4.66 -10.96 -11.57
N LYS A 80 3.97 -11.81 -12.34
CA LYS A 80 2.93 -11.40 -13.28
C LYS A 80 1.83 -12.45 -13.41
N ARG A 81 0.78 -12.10 -14.14
CA ARG A 81 -0.25 -13.02 -14.60
C ARG A 81 -0.39 -12.94 -16.13
N ILE A 82 -0.76 -14.06 -16.74
CA ILE A 82 -0.97 -14.21 -18.19
C ILE A 82 -2.28 -14.96 -18.44
N LEU A 83 -2.83 -14.86 -19.65
CA LEU A 83 -4.08 -15.57 -19.99
C LEU A 83 -3.87 -17.06 -20.31
N GLY A 84 -2.61 -17.48 -20.47
CA GLY A 84 -2.19 -18.82 -20.87
C GLY A 84 -0.77 -18.78 -21.44
N GLU A 85 -0.17 -19.94 -21.69
CA GLU A 85 1.16 -20.02 -22.31
C GLU A 85 1.19 -19.30 -23.66
N GLY A 86 2.29 -18.59 -23.95
CA GLY A 86 2.43 -17.81 -25.18
C GLY A 86 1.59 -16.53 -25.27
N SER A 87 0.81 -16.19 -24.24
CA SER A 87 0.00 -14.96 -24.27
C SER A 87 0.87 -13.70 -24.34
N ARG A 88 0.51 -12.81 -25.26
CA ARG A 88 1.09 -11.46 -25.36
C ARG A 88 0.55 -10.50 -24.29
N ILE A 89 -0.59 -10.81 -23.68
CA ILE A 89 -1.19 -10.00 -22.62
C ILE A 89 -0.56 -10.41 -21.28
N LYS A 90 0.10 -9.45 -20.64
CA LYS A 90 0.75 -9.61 -19.34
C LYS A 90 0.13 -8.60 -18.38
N LEU A 91 -0.22 -9.08 -17.19
CA LEU A 91 -0.75 -8.26 -16.11
C LEU A 91 0.31 -8.16 -15.02
N TYR A 92 0.57 -6.94 -14.57
CA TYR A 92 1.51 -6.68 -13.49
C TYR A 92 0.77 -6.10 -12.28
N PRO A 93 1.29 -6.31 -11.05
CA PRO A 93 0.83 -5.59 -9.87
C PRO A 93 0.90 -4.08 -10.11
N ARG A 94 -0.13 -3.37 -9.67
CA ARG A 94 -0.13 -1.90 -9.65
C ARG A 94 0.28 -1.41 -8.27
N THR A 95 0.99 -0.29 -8.26
CA THR A 95 1.27 0.49 -7.05
C THR A 95 0.66 1.86 -7.26
N ASP A 96 -0.24 2.25 -6.36
CA ASP A 96 -0.98 3.49 -6.48
C ASP A 96 -0.26 4.60 -5.70
N PRO A 97 0.19 5.69 -6.34
CA PRO A 97 0.87 6.79 -5.65
C PRO A 97 -0.11 7.59 -4.78
N VAL A 98 0.30 7.86 -3.55
CA VAL A 98 -0.49 8.63 -2.57
C VAL A 98 0.43 9.67 -1.94
N VAL A 99 0.04 10.94 -1.98
CA VAL A 99 0.74 11.99 -1.22
C VAL A 99 0.20 12.03 0.20
N ILE A 100 1.07 12.25 1.17
CA ILE A 100 0.73 12.54 2.56
C ILE A 100 1.50 13.78 3.00
N MET A 101 0.80 14.81 3.44
CA MET A 101 1.39 16.14 3.61
C MET A 101 1.10 16.75 4.98
N LEU A 102 2.16 17.31 5.57
CA LEU A 102 2.06 18.17 6.74
C LEU A 102 2.06 19.63 6.25
N VAL A 103 0.94 20.30 6.44
CA VAL A 103 0.77 21.71 6.04
C VAL A 103 1.08 22.61 7.22
N PHE A 104 2.02 23.52 7.06
CA PHE A 104 2.39 24.51 8.09
C PHE A 104 1.55 25.78 7.96
N SER A 105 1.25 26.41 9.09
CA SER A 105 0.72 27.77 9.08
C SER A 105 1.75 28.76 8.52
N PRO A 106 1.33 29.93 8.01
CA PRO A 106 2.26 30.92 7.45
C PRO A 106 3.36 31.39 8.42
N ASP A 107 3.09 31.34 9.72
CA ASP A 107 4.05 31.66 10.79
C ASP A 107 4.97 30.48 11.17
N GLY A 108 4.72 29.27 10.66
CA GLY A 108 5.47 28.05 10.96
C GLY A 108 5.21 27.45 12.35
N GLU A 109 4.28 28.01 13.14
CA GLU A 109 4.07 27.61 14.54
C GLU A 109 3.01 26.50 14.71
N ARG A 110 2.20 26.26 13.68
CA ARG A 110 1.09 25.31 13.70
C ARG A 110 1.12 24.43 12.48
N VAL A 111 0.48 23.27 12.61
CA VAL A 111 0.27 22.33 11.50
C VAL A 111 -1.21 22.00 11.36
N LEU A 112 -1.65 21.82 10.13
CA LEU A 112 -2.99 21.35 9.82
C LEU A 112 -3.05 19.83 9.96
N LEU A 113 -4.04 19.35 10.71
CA LEU A 113 -4.36 17.93 10.79
C LEU A 113 -5.85 17.70 10.51
N GLY A 114 -6.14 16.63 9.78
CA GLY A 114 -7.50 16.19 9.46
C GLY A 114 -7.93 14.99 10.30
N ARG A 115 -9.24 14.73 10.30
CA ARG A 115 -9.82 13.51 10.90
C ARG A 115 -11.01 13.01 10.08
N SER A 116 -10.85 11.82 9.50
CA SER A 116 -11.99 11.03 8.98
C SER A 116 -12.88 10.45 10.08
N LYS A 117 -14.17 10.23 9.77
CA LYS A 117 -15.17 9.65 10.69
C LYS A 117 -14.79 8.26 11.20
N SER A 118 -14.08 7.48 10.39
CA SER A 118 -13.64 6.11 10.72
C SER A 118 -12.49 6.05 11.72
N HIS A 119 -11.79 7.16 11.96
CA HIS A 119 -10.67 7.19 12.89
C HIS A 119 -11.15 7.15 14.36
N PRO A 120 -10.38 6.52 15.26
CA PRO A 120 -10.60 6.60 16.69
C PRO A 120 -10.83 8.04 17.18
N LYS A 121 -11.55 8.17 18.29
CA LYS A 121 -11.79 9.48 18.92
C LYS A 121 -10.44 10.12 19.25
N ASN A 122 -10.32 11.42 18.96
CA ASN A 122 -9.11 12.22 19.18
C ASN A 122 -7.87 11.81 18.37
N MET A 123 -8.03 10.96 17.33
CA MET A 123 -6.94 10.67 16.39
C MET A 123 -7.01 11.62 15.20
N TYR A 124 -5.99 12.44 15.06
CA TYR A 124 -5.79 13.39 13.96
C TYR A 124 -4.51 13.01 13.22
N THR A 125 -4.49 13.21 11.90
CA THR A 125 -3.37 12.84 11.03
C THR A 125 -3.15 13.90 9.96
N ALA A 126 -1.97 13.88 9.36
CA ALA A 126 -1.70 14.58 8.11
C ALA A 126 -2.75 14.21 7.04
N LEU A 127 -3.05 15.15 6.15
CA LEU A 127 -3.92 14.89 5.01
C LEU A 127 -3.20 13.99 4.00
N ALA A 128 -3.96 13.15 3.30
CA ALA A 128 -3.41 12.25 2.31
C ALA A 128 -4.41 11.96 1.21
N GLY A 129 -3.93 11.82 -0.02
CA GLY A 129 -4.78 11.61 -1.18
C GLY A 129 -4.04 11.01 -2.37
N PHE A 130 -4.81 10.41 -3.28
CA PHE A 130 -4.25 9.75 -4.45
C PHE A 130 -3.75 10.80 -5.46
N VAL A 131 -2.66 10.47 -6.14
CA VAL A 131 -2.18 11.26 -7.27
C VAL A 131 -2.96 10.85 -8.51
N ASP A 132 -3.53 11.81 -9.25
CA ASP A 132 -4.28 11.52 -10.46
C ASP A 132 -3.35 11.31 -11.67
N GLN A 133 -3.91 10.79 -12.77
CA GLN A 133 -3.18 10.60 -14.02
C GLN A 133 -2.67 11.94 -14.55
N CYS A 134 -1.40 11.96 -14.95
CA CYS A 134 -0.72 13.16 -15.45
C CYS A 134 -0.64 14.31 -14.44
N GLU A 135 -0.76 14.02 -13.14
CA GLU A 135 -0.60 14.98 -12.06
C GLU A 135 0.82 14.89 -11.45
N SER A 136 1.44 16.03 -11.12
CA SER A 136 2.68 16.04 -10.33
C SER A 136 2.37 15.81 -8.85
N LEU A 137 3.35 15.32 -8.09
CA LEU A 137 3.18 15.09 -6.64
C LEU A 137 2.82 16.39 -5.91
N GLU A 138 3.46 17.50 -6.29
CA GLU A 138 3.18 18.81 -5.73
C GLU A 138 1.81 19.35 -6.14
N ALA A 139 1.35 19.07 -7.36
CA ALA A 139 -0.01 19.42 -7.78
C ALA A 139 -1.05 18.63 -6.98
N ALA A 140 -0.84 17.32 -6.77
CA ALA A 140 -1.71 16.49 -5.95
C ALA A 140 -1.80 16.99 -4.51
N VAL A 141 -0.67 17.35 -3.89
CA VAL A 141 -0.65 17.96 -2.55
C VAL A 141 -1.54 19.21 -2.51
N ARG A 142 -1.39 20.12 -3.47
CA ARG A 142 -2.20 21.36 -3.50
C ARG A 142 -3.69 21.08 -3.71
N ARG A 143 -4.03 20.17 -4.62
CA ARG A 143 -5.41 19.79 -4.92
C ARG A 143 -6.08 19.15 -3.70
N GLU A 144 -5.46 18.13 -3.12
CA GLU A 144 -6.03 17.38 -2.00
C GLU A 144 -6.24 18.27 -0.75
N VAL A 145 -5.29 19.16 -0.44
CA VAL A 145 -5.48 20.12 0.66
C VAL A 145 -6.66 21.07 0.38
N LEU A 146 -6.77 21.57 -0.86
CA LEU A 146 -7.86 22.45 -1.24
C LEU A 146 -9.22 21.75 -1.20
N GLU A 147 -9.31 20.51 -1.70
CA GLU A 147 -10.55 19.72 -1.75
C GLU A 147 -11.04 19.31 -0.36
N GLU A 148 -10.14 18.86 0.52
CA GLU A 148 -10.56 18.35 1.84
C GLU A 148 -10.85 19.44 2.86
N VAL A 149 -10.11 20.55 2.83
CA VAL A 149 -10.19 21.59 3.89
C VAL A 149 -10.33 23.02 3.38
N GLY A 150 -10.29 23.25 2.06
CA GLY A 150 -10.44 24.59 1.48
C GLY A 150 -9.23 25.51 1.65
N VAL A 151 -8.06 24.98 2.02
CA VAL A 151 -6.84 25.75 2.23
C VAL A 151 -5.98 25.75 0.96
N GLN A 152 -5.48 26.92 0.56
CA GLN A 152 -4.50 27.03 -0.51
C GLN A 152 -3.08 26.94 0.07
N VAL A 153 -2.26 26.06 -0.52
CA VAL A 153 -0.87 25.83 -0.11
C VAL A 153 0.11 26.22 -1.21
N GLY A 154 1.26 26.75 -0.78
CA GLY A 154 2.25 27.37 -1.64
C GLY A 154 3.32 26.39 -2.12
N ALA A 155 4.55 26.57 -1.63
CA ALA A 155 5.67 25.68 -1.95
C ALA A 155 5.43 24.29 -1.35
N VAL A 156 5.80 23.24 -2.09
CA VAL A 156 5.71 21.85 -1.63
C VAL A 156 7.11 21.25 -1.69
N GLN A 157 7.55 20.64 -0.58
CA GLN A 157 8.82 19.95 -0.49
C GLN A 157 8.57 18.46 -0.25
N LEU A 158 8.98 17.62 -1.21
CA LEU A 158 8.95 16.17 -1.06
C LEU A 158 10.06 15.72 -0.10
N LEU A 159 9.76 14.73 0.74
CA LEU A 159 10.66 14.25 1.78
C LEU A 159 11.18 12.85 1.46
N GLY A 160 10.26 11.89 1.33
CA GLY A 160 10.58 10.48 1.18
C GLY A 160 9.33 9.67 0.92
N SER A 161 9.50 8.35 0.83
CA SER A 161 8.40 7.45 0.51
C SER A 161 8.35 6.23 1.42
N GLN A 162 7.15 5.71 1.64
CA GLN A 162 6.92 4.48 2.38
C GLN A 162 5.91 3.60 1.63
N PRO A 163 6.24 2.32 1.34
CA PRO A 163 5.26 1.40 0.78
C PRO A 163 4.19 1.07 1.83
N TRP A 164 2.94 1.09 1.41
CA TRP A 164 1.77 0.77 2.22
C TRP A 164 1.04 -0.45 1.61
N PRO A 165 1.34 -1.68 2.08
CA PRO A 165 0.95 -2.92 1.41
C PRO A 165 -0.52 -3.33 1.63
N ILE A 166 -1.32 -2.45 2.23
CA ILE A 166 -2.69 -2.69 2.70
C ILE A 166 -3.61 -1.52 2.31
N GLY A 167 -3.40 -1.04 1.09
CA GLY A 167 -4.21 0.01 0.50
C GLY A 167 -5.67 -0.40 0.31
N ARG A 168 -6.48 0.58 -0.09
CA ARG A 168 -7.90 0.33 -0.35
C ARG A 168 -8.08 -0.66 -1.50
N ALA A 169 -9.11 -1.51 -1.39
CA ALA A 169 -9.39 -2.58 -2.36
C ALA A 169 -8.21 -3.54 -2.61
N GLY A 170 -7.22 -3.58 -1.71
CA GLY A 170 -6.11 -4.50 -1.79
C GLY A 170 -5.00 -4.10 -2.78
N SER A 171 -4.89 -2.82 -3.10
CA SER A 171 -3.71 -2.30 -3.79
C SER A 171 -2.55 -2.07 -2.82
N CYS A 172 -1.34 -2.02 -3.38
CA CYS A 172 -0.18 -1.48 -2.68
C CYS A 172 -0.15 0.02 -2.96
N GLU A 173 -0.20 0.85 -1.94
CA GLU A 173 -0.07 2.30 -2.07
C GLU A 173 1.40 2.69 -1.84
N LEU A 174 1.93 3.63 -2.63
CA LEU A 174 3.24 4.23 -2.36
C LEU A 174 2.99 5.61 -1.73
N MET A 175 3.14 5.68 -0.41
CA MET A 175 2.99 6.92 0.35
C MET A 175 4.20 7.80 0.08
N ILE A 176 3.96 9.07 -0.22
CA ILE A 176 4.99 10.06 -0.54
C ILE A 176 4.79 11.24 0.42
N GLY A 177 5.71 11.37 1.37
CA GLY A 177 5.68 12.41 2.39
C GLY A 177 6.07 13.77 1.82
N ALA A 178 5.33 14.82 2.19
CA ALA A 178 5.62 16.19 1.80
C ALA A 178 5.41 17.20 2.94
N TRP A 179 6.15 18.30 2.89
CA TRP A 179 5.82 19.54 3.60
C TRP A 179 5.17 20.53 2.63
N ALA A 180 4.21 21.30 3.12
CA ALA A 180 3.46 22.30 2.36
C ALA A 180 3.11 23.52 3.19
#